data_AF-A0A8I2B5U6-F1
#
_entry.id   AF-A0A8I2B5U6-F1
#
_cell.length_a   1.000
_cell.length_b   1.000
_cell.length_c   1.000
_cell.angle_alpha   90.00
_cell.angle_beta   90.00
_cell.angle_gamma   90.00
#
_symmetry.space_group_name_H-M   'P 1'
#
loop_
_entity.id
_entity.type
_entity.pdbx_description
1 polymer ?
#
loop_
_entity_poly.entity_id
_entity_poly.type
_entity_poly.pdbx_seq_one_letter_code
_entity_poly.pdbx_strand_id
1 'polypeptide(L)'
;MSARIILAKGREKSLLRRHPWIFSGAIERVEGKPLSGETLDVFDKGGNWLARAAWSADSQIRGRVWTFDRDEQIDQDFFVRRLQQAQQWRNVVAARDDLTGYRLIAGESDGLPGITIDRYDNFLVLQLLSSGAEFQRLNLMNALRECYPECNIYERSDVAVRKKEGLKQVTGLLHGEEPPKLLPIRENGVQILVDIKDGHKTGFYLDQRESRLAASRYVNGKKVLNCFCYTGAFGLFALKGNCKQVVNVDVSQPALDIARQNAELNGFDMSRAEFVRADVFKLLREYREQGEKFDVIIMDPPKFIENKGQLAGGCRGYKDINMLAMQLLNPGGTLLTYSCSGLMESGLFQKILADAALDAKREVQFVEQFTQAADHPVLSTYPEGLYLKGFACRVI
;
A
#
# COMPACT_ATOMS: atom_id res chain seq x y z
N MET A 1 -15.16 -6.87 -37.57
CA MET A 1 -13.78 -7.03 -37.06
C MET A 1 -13.80 -6.66 -35.59
N SER A 2 -13.23 -7.49 -34.72
CA SER A 2 -12.98 -7.12 -33.32
C SER A 2 -12.05 -5.90 -33.27
N ALA A 3 -12.27 -5.02 -32.30
CA ALA A 3 -11.40 -3.87 -32.14
C ALA A 3 -9.98 -4.30 -31.72
N ARG A 4 -8.97 -3.55 -32.12
CA ARG A 4 -7.55 -3.87 -31.82
C ARG A 4 -6.69 -2.63 -31.68
N ILE A 5 -5.62 -2.76 -30.89
CA ILE A 5 -4.65 -1.69 -30.64
C ILE A 5 -3.42 -1.94 -31.51
N ILE A 6 -3.00 -0.94 -32.31
CA ILE A 6 -1.77 -1.01 -33.11
C ILE A 6 -0.74 -0.04 -32.51
N LEU A 7 0.41 -0.59 -32.10
CA LEU A 7 1.51 0.21 -31.56
C LEU A 7 2.34 0.85 -32.66
N ALA A 8 2.88 2.04 -32.37
CA ALA A 8 3.83 2.71 -33.26
C ALA A 8 5.16 1.94 -33.33
N LYS A 9 5.84 2.01 -34.48
CA LYS A 9 7.12 1.31 -34.72
C LYS A 9 8.12 1.57 -33.58
N GLY A 10 8.64 0.49 -32.98
CA GLY A 10 9.65 0.54 -31.92
C GLY A 10 9.06 0.75 -30.52
N ARG A 11 7.75 0.94 -30.38
CA ARG A 11 7.06 1.12 -29.08
C ARG A 11 6.57 -0.21 -28.48
N GLU A 12 6.69 -1.32 -29.22
CA GLU A 12 6.42 -2.69 -28.75
C GLU A 12 7.44 -3.20 -27.71
N LYS A 13 8.61 -2.53 -27.58
CA LYS A 13 9.71 -2.96 -26.69
C LYS A 13 9.28 -3.16 -25.24
N SER A 14 8.33 -2.38 -24.72
CA SER A 14 7.84 -2.54 -23.36
C SER A 14 7.04 -3.85 -23.20
N LEU A 15 6.19 -4.19 -24.18
CA LEU A 15 5.43 -5.45 -24.19
C LEU A 15 6.31 -6.67 -24.43
N LEU A 16 7.36 -6.54 -25.25
CA LEU A 16 8.38 -7.59 -25.40
C LEU A 16 9.12 -7.89 -24.09
N ARG A 17 9.24 -6.89 -23.20
CA ARG A 17 9.73 -7.03 -21.82
C ARG A 17 8.62 -7.36 -20.82
N ARG A 18 7.41 -7.66 -21.30
CA ARG A 18 6.22 -8.00 -20.53
C ARG A 18 5.78 -6.93 -19.52
N HIS A 19 6.04 -5.66 -19.82
CA HIS A 19 5.52 -4.56 -19.03
C HIS A 19 3.99 -4.50 -19.18
N PRO A 20 3.22 -4.34 -18.08
CA PRO A 20 1.76 -4.46 -18.12
C PRO A 20 1.05 -3.22 -18.72
N TRP A 21 1.72 -2.08 -18.80
CA TRP A 21 1.10 -0.84 -19.29
C TRP A 21 1.47 -0.47 -20.72
N ILE A 22 0.47 0.05 -21.43
CA ILE A 22 0.57 0.68 -22.75
C ILE A 22 0.18 2.14 -22.59
N PHE A 23 1.14 3.05 -22.73
CA PHE A 23 0.89 4.48 -22.63
C PHE A 23 0.28 5.06 -23.91
N SER A 24 -0.48 6.14 -23.78
CA SER A 24 -1.13 6.86 -24.89
C SER A 24 -0.18 7.16 -26.05
N GLY A 25 1.01 7.69 -25.75
CA GLY A 25 2.04 8.00 -26.75
C GLY A 25 2.74 6.79 -27.38
N ALA A 26 2.34 5.55 -27.06
CA ALA A 26 2.85 4.33 -27.72
C ALA A 26 1.93 3.84 -28.84
N ILE A 27 0.69 4.32 -28.91
CA ILE A 27 -0.35 3.83 -29.83
C ILE A 27 -0.29 4.64 -31.13
N GLU A 28 -0.19 3.94 -32.27
CA GLU A 28 -0.28 4.55 -33.60
C GLU A 28 -1.73 4.76 -34.00
N ARG A 29 -2.57 3.74 -33.81
CA ARG A 29 -4.01 3.80 -34.03
C ARG A 29 -4.74 2.70 -33.27
N VAL A 30 -6.03 2.90 -33.09
CA VAL A 30 -6.98 1.88 -32.65
C VAL A 30 -7.92 1.60 -33.82
N GLU A 31 -8.09 0.34 -34.17
CA GLU A 31 -9.02 -0.07 -35.22
C GLU A 31 -10.31 -0.57 -34.57
N GLY A 32 -11.46 -0.12 -35.09
CA GLY A 32 -12.77 -0.29 -34.44
C GLY A 32 -13.13 0.86 -33.51
N LYS A 33 -14.20 0.69 -32.71
CA LYS A 33 -14.70 1.68 -31.74
C LYS A 33 -14.93 1.00 -30.37
N PRO A 34 -13.85 0.62 -29.66
CA PRO A 34 -13.98 -0.13 -28.43
C PRO A 34 -14.57 0.72 -27.30
N LEU A 35 -15.32 0.06 -26.42
CA LEU A 35 -15.80 0.66 -25.17
C LEU A 35 -14.64 0.76 -24.16
N SER A 36 -14.70 1.74 -23.26
CA SER A 36 -13.73 1.82 -22.16
C SER A 36 -13.84 0.56 -21.29
N GLY A 37 -12.72 -0.10 -21.05
CA GLY A 37 -12.59 -1.37 -20.35
C GLY A 37 -12.67 -2.63 -21.22
N GLU A 38 -13.08 -2.50 -22.49
CA GLU A 38 -13.17 -3.63 -23.42
C GLU A 38 -11.82 -4.32 -23.61
N THR A 39 -11.84 -5.65 -23.73
CA THR A 39 -10.63 -6.46 -23.93
C THR A 39 -10.28 -6.52 -25.40
N LEU A 40 -9.07 -6.07 -25.75
CA LEU A 40 -8.58 -5.96 -27.12
C LEU A 40 -7.26 -6.71 -27.29
N ASP A 41 -7.04 -7.24 -28.49
CA ASP A 41 -5.71 -7.70 -28.89
C ASP A 41 -4.82 -6.51 -29.27
N VAL A 42 -3.54 -6.63 -28.94
CA VAL A 42 -2.50 -5.62 -29.19
C VAL A 42 -1.52 -6.17 -30.21
N PHE A 43 -1.23 -5.37 -31.22
CA PHE A 43 -0.31 -5.73 -32.30
C PHE A 43 0.80 -4.68 -32.46
N ASP A 44 1.95 -5.10 -32.96
CA ASP A 44 2.95 -4.18 -33.48
C ASP A 44 2.53 -3.60 -34.84
N LYS A 45 3.34 -2.68 -35.38
CA LYS A 45 3.10 -2.09 -36.71
C LYS A 45 3.16 -3.12 -37.85
N GLY A 46 3.90 -4.21 -37.68
CA GLY A 46 4.03 -5.30 -38.65
C GLY A 46 2.86 -6.28 -38.66
N GLY A 47 1.93 -6.16 -37.71
CA GLY A 47 0.78 -7.04 -37.56
C GLY A 47 1.04 -8.28 -36.70
N ASN A 48 2.17 -8.34 -35.98
CA ASN A 48 2.43 -9.42 -35.02
C ASN A 48 1.63 -9.19 -33.75
N TRP A 49 0.98 -10.25 -33.24
CA TRP A 49 0.27 -10.21 -31.96
C TRP A 49 1.27 -10.11 -30.80
N LEU A 50 0.98 -9.26 -29.81
CA LEU A 50 1.86 -9.01 -28.66
C LEU A 50 1.24 -9.41 -27.32
N ALA A 51 -0.04 -9.06 -27.12
CA ALA A 51 -0.73 -9.24 -25.84
C ALA A 51 -2.24 -9.06 -26.01
N ARG A 52 -2.99 -9.40 -24.97
CA ARG A 52 -4.41 -9.06 -24.80
C ARG A 52 -4.58 -8.12 -23.60
N ALA A 53 -5.21 -6.98 -23.80
CA ALA A 53 -5.25 -5.88 -22.84
C ALA A 53 -6.64 -5.24 -22.72
N ALA A 54 -6.97 -4.73 -21.55
CA ALA A 54 -8.11 -3.84 -21.38
C ALA A 54 -7.79 -2.44 -21.91
N TRP A 55 -8.68 -1.91 -22.74
CA TRP A 55 -8.65 -0.55 -23.24
C TRP A 55 -9.12 0.48 -22.20
N SER A 56 -8.51 1.66 -22.15
CA SER A 56 -8.99 2.79 -21.33
C SER A 56 -9.03 4.05 -22.18
N ALA A 57 -10.24 4.60 -22.38
CA ALA A 57 -10.46 5.74 -23.28
C ALA A 57 -9.95 7.07 -22.70
N ASP A 58 -9.93 7.20 -21.36
CA ASP A 58 -9.66 8.46 -20.66
C ASP A 58 -8.26 8.49 -20.03
N SER A 59 -7.67 7.33 -19.74
CA SER A 59 -6.37 7.22 -19.03
C SER A 59 -5.15 7.41 -19.93
N GLN A 60 -4.09 8.03 -19.39
CA GLN A 60 -2.77 8.04 -20.06
C GLN A 60 -2.19 6.62 -20.19
N ILE A 61 -2.60 5.69 -19.32
CA ILE A 61 -2.36 4.26 -19.50
C ILE A 61 -3.53 3.72 -20.33
N ARG A 62 -3.41 3.80 -21.65
CA ARG A 62 -4.45 3.43 -22.61
C ARG A 62 -4.75 1.94 -22.67
N GLY A 63 -3.78 1.11 -22.29
CA GLY A 63 -3.95 -0.33 -22.24
C GLY A 63 -3.30 -0.93 -21.00
N ARG A 64 -3.97 -1.88 -20.36
CA ARG A 64 -3.39 -2.73 -19.31
C ARG A 64 -3.51 -4.20 -19.69
N VAL A 65 -2.38 -4.91 -19.74
CA VAL A 65 -2.28 -6.27 -20.26
C VAL A 65 -2.85 -7.28 -19.26
N TRP A 66 -3.85 -8.06 -19.68
CA TRP A 66 -4.34 -9.20 -18.93
C TRP A 66 -3.46 -10.43 -19.11
N THR A 67 -3.02 -10.67 -20.34
CA THR A 67 -2.21 -11.85 -20.68
C THR A 67 -1.31 -11.62 -21.89
N PHE A 68 -0.20 -12.35 -21.87
CA PHE A 68 0.73 -12.50 -22.99
C PHE A 68 0.59 -13.87 -23.68
N ASP A 69 -0.41 -14.66 -23.28
CA ASP A 69 -0.82 -15.88 -23.97
C ASP A 69 -1.94 -15.56 -24.96
N ARG A 70 -1.75 -15.92 -26.23
CA ARG A 70 -2.69 -15.61 -27.30
C ARG A 70 -4.00 -16.37 -27.16
N ASP A 71 -3.93 -17.57 -26.62
CA ASP A 71 -5.06 -18.50 -26.56
C ASP A 71 -5.85 -18.36 -25.24
N GLU A 72 -5.31 -17.64 -24.25
CA GLU A 72 -5.95 -17.40 -22.95
C GLU A 72 -7.07 -16.36 -23.04
N GLN A 73 -8.33 -16.80 -22.94
CA GLN A 73 -9.50 -15.92 -22.85
C GLN A 73 -9.57 -15.18 -21.51
N ILE A 74 -10.19 -14.00 -21.49
CA ILE A 74 -10.40 -13.20 -20.28
C ILE A 74 -11.85 -13.35 -19.81
N ASP A 75 -12.13 -14.50 -19.21
CA ASP A 75 -13.42 -14.95 -18.71
C ASP A 75 -13.35 -15.24 -17.19
N GLN A 76 -14.40 -15.84 -16.62
CA GLN A 76 -14.41 -16.23 -15.20
C GLN A 76 -13.24 -17.16 -14.86
N ASP A 77 -12.94 -18.16 -15.70
CA ASP A 77 -11.87 -19.15 -15.44
C ASP A 77 -10.50 -18.49 -15.41
N PHE A 78 -10.27 -17.45 -16.22
CA PHE A 78 -9.06 -16.62 -16.12
C PHE A 78 -8.89 -16.02 -14.72
N PHE A 79 -9.95 -15.43 -14.15
CA PHE A 79 -9.90 -14.86 -12.81
C PHE A 79 -9.75 -15.94 -11.75
N VAL A 80 -10.42 -17.09 -11.88
CA VAL A 80 -10.25 -18.24 -10.97
C VAL A 80 -8.78 -18.67 -10.93
N ARG A 81 -8.13 -18.85 -12.09
CA ARG A 81 -6.71 -19.23 -12.15
C ARG A 81 -5.80 -18.20 -11.48
N ARG A 82 -6.01 -16.90 -11.74
CA ARG A 82 -5.20 -15.83 -11.14
C ARG A 82 -5.41 -15.71 -9.62
N LEU A 83 -6.65 -15.83 -9.14
CA LEU A 83 -6.97 -15.84 -7.71
C LEU A 83 -6.31 -17.02 -7.00
N GLN A 84 -6.41 -18.22 -7.56
CA GLN A 84 -5.77 -19.42 -7.01
C GLN A 84 -4.25 -19.29 -6.96
N GLN A 85 -3.63 -18.78 -8.03
CA GLN A 85 -2.19 -18.54 -8.07
C GLN A 85 -1.74 -17.55 -6.98
N ALA A 86 -2.46 -16.45 -6.81
CA ALA A 86 -2.15 -15.48 -5.78
C ALA A 86 -2.37 -16.05 -4.37
N GLN A 87 -3.45 -16.82 -4.16
CA GLN A 87 -3.76 -17.48 -2.90
C GLN A 87 -2.69 -18.48 -2.47
N GLN A 88 -2.08 -19.21 -3.42
CA GLN A 88 -0.98 -20.14 -3.10
C GLN A 88 0.17 -19.43 -2.38
N TRP A 89 0.57 -18.25 -2.85
CA TRP A 89 1.59 -17.46 -2.18
C TRP A 89 1.11 -16.94 -0.82
N ARG A 90 -0.13 -16.43 -0.75
CA ARG A 90 -0.67 -15.87 0.50
C ARG A 90 -0.89 -16.94 1.57
N ASN A 91 -1.14 -18.20 1.21
CA ASN A 91 -1.17 -19.32 2.15
C ASN A 91 0.18 -19.51 2.84
N VAL A 92 1.30 -19.40 2.10
CA VAL A 92 2.65 -19.49 2.66
C VAL A 92 2.90 -18.34 3.64
N VAL A 93 2.61 -17.10 3.22
CA VAL A 93 2.81 -15.90 4.05
C VAL A 93 1.91 -15.94 5.29
N ALA A 94 0.64 -16.32 5.13
CA ALA A 94 -0.32 -16.38 6.22
C ALA A 94 0.02 -17.44 7.28
N ALA A 95 0.52 -18.61 6.84
CA ALA A 95 0.98 -19.64 7.75
C ALA A 95 2.28 -19.24 8.48
N ARG A 96 3.20 -18.57 7.78
CA ARG A 96 4.48 -18.11 8.34
C ARG A 96 4.29 -17.07 9.44
N ASP A 97 3.41 -16.09 9.20
CA ASP A 97 3.29 -14.89 10.05
C ASP A 97 2.03 -14.88 10.92
N ASP A 98 1.26 -15.97 10.93
CA ASP A 98 -0.01 -16.10 11.66
C ASP A 98 -1.02 -15.00 11.27
N LEU A 99 -1.47 -15.03 10.02
CA LEU A 99 -2.28 -13.97 9.43
C LEU A 99 -3.72 -14.38 9.18
N THR A 100 -4.65 -13.52 9.60
CA THR A 100 -6.03 -13.51 9.07
C THR A 100 -6.31 -12.29 8.20
N GLY A 101 -5.42 -11.29 8.18
CA GLY A 101 -5.48 -10.16 7.26
C GLY A 101 -4.28 -10.10 6.32
N TYR A 102 -4.48 -10.05 5.00
CA TYR A 102 -3.42 -9.94 3.98
C TYR A 102 -3.93 -9.45 2.62
N ARG A 103 -3.03 -8.88 1.81
CA ARG A 103 -3.34 -8.54 0.42
C ARG A 103 -3.38 -9.79 -0.43
N LEU A 104 -4.56 -10.15 -0.93
CA LEU A 104 -4.75 -11.28 -1.83
C LEU A 104 -4.25 -10.95 -3.24
N ILE A 105 -4.70 -9.83 -3.82
CA ILE A 105 -4.31 -9.38 -5.17
C ILE A 105 -3.69 -7.99 -5.09
N ALA A 106 -2.48 -7.85 -5.63
CA ALA A 106 -1.71 -6.61 -5.75
C ALA A 106 -1.61 -6.14 -7.22
N GLY A 107 -2.76 -5.98 -7.88
CA GLY A 107 -2.85 -5.38 -9.20
C GLY A 107 -2.02 -6.09 -10.26
N GLU A 108 -1.23 -5.30 -10.97
CA GLU A 108 -0.28 -5.74 -11.99
C GLU A 108 0.64 -6.86 -11.49
N SER A 109 1.03 -6.84 -10.22
CA SER A 109 2.00 -7.80 -9.68
C SER A 109 1.46 -9.22 -9.56
N ASP A 110 0.14 -9.37 -9.46
CA ASP A 110 -0.56 -10.67 -9.46
C ASP A 110 -1.23 -10.94 -10.81
N GLY A 111 -0.86 -10.21 -11.86
CA GLY A 111 -1.37 -10.39 -13.22
C GLY A 111 -2.82 -9.93 -13.41
N LEU A 112 -3.33 -9.08 -12.51
CA LEU A 112 -4.67 -8.50 -12.57
C LEU A 112 -4.62 -6.96 -12.53
N PRO A 113 -4.12 -6.28 -13.58
CA PRO A 113 -3.87 -4.83 -13.55
C PRO A 113 -5.08 -3.98 -13.15
N GLY A 114 -4.88 -3.15 -12.12
CA GLY A 114 -5.92 -2.29 -11.57
C GLY A 114 -6.96 -3.00 -10.71
N ILE A 115 -6.78 -4.28 -10.34
CA ILE A 115 -7.58 -4.96 -9.33
C ILE A 115 -6.74 -5.11 -8.06
N THR A 116 -7.22 -4.56 -6.95
CA THR A 116 -6.64 -4.82 -5.62
C THR A 116 -7.67 -5.57 -4.78
N ILE A 117 -7.25 -6.61 -4.07
CA ILE A 117 -8.12 -7.35 -3.14
C ILE A 117 -7.36 -7.55 -1.85
N ASP A 118 -7.88 -7.01 -0.75
CA ASP A 118 -7.39 -7.28 0.60
C ASP A 118 -8.36 -8.25 1.29
N ARG A 119 -7.82 -9.24 1.99
CA ARG A 119 -8.58 -10.14 2.85
C ARG A 119 -8.44 -9.68 4.30
N TYR A 120 -9.55 -9.58 4.99
CA TYR A 120 -9.64 -9.35 6.43
C TYR A 120 -10.55 -10.42 7.02
N ASP A 121 -9.96 -11.46 7.59
CA ASP A 121 -10.66 -12.64 8.08
C ASP A 121 -11.58 -13.29 7.02
N ASN A 122 -12.90 -13.23 7.20
CA ASN A 122 -13.91 -13.69 6.26
C ASN A 122 -14.42 -12.62 5.27
N PHE A 123 -13.80 -11.44 5.21
CA PHE A 123 -14.11 -10.38 4.25
C PHE A 123 -13.06 -10.26 3.14
N LEU A 124 -13.52 -10.12 1.90
CA LEU A 124 -12.73 -9.69 0.76
C LEU A 124 -13.12 -8.27 0.39
N VAL A 125 -12.15 -7.35 0.43
CA VAL A 125 -12.35 -5.93 0.13
C VAL A 125 -11.66 -5.58 -1.17
N LEU A 126 -12.46 -5.19 -2.17
CA LEU A 126 -12.01 -4.93 -3.52
C LEU A 126 -11.77 -3.43 -3.75
N GLN A 127 -10.77 -3.13 -4.57
CA GLN A 127 -10.70 -1.87 -5.29
C GLN A 127 -10.52 -2.16 -6.78
N LEU A 128 -11.46 -1.71 -7.59
CA LEU A 128 -11.38 -1.74 -9.05
C LEU A 128 -10.91 -0.36 -9.49
N LEU A 129 -9.68 -0.26 -10.00
CA LEU A 129 -8.98 1.01 -10.18
C LEU A 129 -8.73 1.36 -11.65
N SER A 130 -9.02 0.45 -12.58
CA SER A 130 -8.86 0.64 -14.02
C SER A 130 -10.19 0.40 -14.75
N SER A 131 -10.33 0.95 -15.96
CA SER A 131 -11.52 0.68 -16.79
C SER A 131 -11.70 -0.82 -17.07
N GLY A 132 -10.60 -1.56 -17.25
CA GLY A 132 -10.62 -3.01 -17.43
C GLY A 132 -11.14 -3.76 -16.20
N ALA A 133 -10.68 -3.38 -15.01
CA ALA A 133 -11.15 -3.97 -13.76
C ALA A 133 -12.66 -3.79 -13.57
N GLU A 134 -13.16 -2.58 -13.87
CA GLU A 134 -14.59 -2.28 -13.80
C GLU A 134 -15.39 -3.09 -14.84
N PHE A 135 -14.92 -3.15 -16.08
CA PHE A 135 -15.59 -3.88 -17.16
C PHE A 135 -15.70 -5.38 -16.86
N GLN A 136 -14.66 -5.95 -16.25
CA GLN A 136 -14.60 -7.37 -15.89
C GLN A 136 -15.23 -7.70 -14.52
N ARG A 137 -15.94 -6.75 -13.89
CA ARG A 137 -16.56 -6.91 -12.58
C ARG A 137 -17.37 -8.19 -12.44
N LEU A 138 -18.21 -8.51 -13.44
CA LEU A 138 -19.08 -9.70 -13.37
C LEU A 138 -18.27 -10.99 -13.32
N ASN A 139 -17.28 -11.14 -14.21
CA ASN A 139 -16.40 -12.31 -14.25
C ASN A 139 -15.58 -12.45 -12.96
N LEU A 140 -15.04 -11.33 -12.45
CA LEU A 140 -14.31 -11.31 -11.19
C LEU A 140 -15.21 -11.70 -10.01
N MET A 141 -16.43 -11.16 -9.93
CA MET A 141 -17.36 -11.47 -8.84
C MET A 141 -17.77 -12.95 -8.83
N ASN A 142 -18.02 -13.54 -10.00
CA ASN A 142 -18.33 -14.96 -10.09
C ASN A 142 -17.13 -15.82 -9.66
N ALA A 143 -15.92 -15.48 -10.13
CA ALA A 143 -14.70 -16.17 -9.74
C ALA A 143 -14.42 -16.09 -8.23
N LEU A 144 -14.68 -14.93 -7.60
CA LEU A 144 -14.51 -14.76 -6.16
C LEU A 144 -15.51 -15.61 -5.37
N ARG A 145 -16.78 -15.66 -5.79
CA ARG A 145 -17.80 -16.49 -5.14
C ARG A 145 -17.52 -17.99 -5.28
N GLU A 146 -16.91 -18.39 -6.40
CA GLU A 146 -16.48 -19.77 -6.61
C GLU A 146 -15.27 -20.13 -5.72
N CYS A 147 -14.25 -19.28 -5.69
CA CYS A 147 -13.03 -19.55 -4.92
C CYS A 147 -13.21 -19.38 -3.41
N TYR A 148 -14.13 -18.52 -2.98
CA TYR A 148 -14.33 -18.10 -1.59
C TYR A 148 -15.81 -18.04 -1.21
N PRO A 149 -16.55 -19.16 -1.28
CA PRO A 149 -18.01 -19.17 -1.09
C PRO A 149 -18.46 -18.69 0.29
N GLU A 150 -17.61 -18.84 1.31
CA GLU A 150 -17.89 -18.44 2.70
C GLU A 150 -17.50 -16.98 3.02
N CYS A 151 -16.94 -16.25 2.05
CA CYS A 151 -16.46 -14.88 2.28
C CYS A 151 -17.49 -13.83 1.88
N ASN A 152 -17.59 -12.79 2.71
CA ASN A 152 -18.31 -11.57 2.39
C ASN A 152 -17.46 -10.70 1.44
N ILE A 153 -18.10 -9.95 0.57
CA ILE A 153 -17.42 -9.13 -0.44
C ILE A 153 -17.87 -7.67 -0.32
N TYR A 154 -16.93 -6.77 -0.09
CA TYR A 154 -17.16 -5.34 0.03
C TYR A 154 -16.30 -4.55 -0.97
N GLU A 155 -16.82 -3.45 -1.52
CA GLU A 155 -16.07 -2.59 -2.43
C GLU A 155 -15.62 -1.31 -1.75
N ARG A 156 -14.33 -0.98 -1.91
CA ARG A 156 -13.70 0.28 -1.52
C ARG A 156 -13.04 0.97 -2.73
N SER A 157 -13.77 1.03 -3.84
CA SER A 157 -13.40 1.76 -5.06
C SER A 157 -13.65 3.28 -4.91
N ASP A 158 -13.66 3.83 -3.69
CA ASP A 158 -13.88 5.23 -3.35
C ASP A 158 -12.59 6.07 -3.43
N VAL A 159 -11.70 5.74 -4.36
CA VAL A 159 -10.39 6.40 -4.51
C VAL A 159 -10.31 7.34 -5.72
N ALA A 160 -9.58 8.45 -5.56
CA ALA A 160 -9.49 9.51 -6.57
C ALA A 160 -8.88 9.05 -7.90
N VAL A 161 -8.07 7.98 -7.92
CA VAL A 161 -7.42 7.47 -9.13
C VAL A 161 -8.42 7.03 -10.20
N ARG A 162 -9.63 6.60 -9.82
CA ARG A 162 -10.70 6.22 -10.76
C ARG A 162 -11.11 7.35 -11.70
N LYS A 163 -10.99 8.62 -11.26
CA LYS A 163 -11.23 9.78 -12.11
C LYS A 163 -10.28 9.84 -13.31
N LYS A 164 -9.04 9.33 -13.17
CA LYS A 164 -8.07 9.24 -14.28
C LYS A 164 -8.47 8.20 -15.34
N GLU A 165 -9.39 7.31 -15.02
CA GLU A 165 -9.91 6.24 -15.89
C GLU A 165 -11.35 6.55 -16.35
N GLY A 166 -11.86 7.76 -16.10
CA GLY A 166 -13.23 8.15 -16.45
C GLY A 166 -14.31 7.52 -15.56
N LEU A 167 -13.93 6.91 -14.43
CA LEU A 167 -14.83 6.15 -13.57
C LEU A 167 -15.31 6.96 -12.35
N LYS A 168 -16.55 6.70 -11.94
CA LYS A 168 -17.11 7.22 -10.67
C LYS A 168 -16.57 6.41 -9.49
N GLN A 169 -16.42 7.06 -8.33
CA GLN A 169 -16.13 6.37 -7.07
C GLN A 169 -17.33 5.52 -6.63
N VAL A 170 -17.05 4.32 -6.10
CA VAL A 170 -18.06 3.35 -5.66
C VAL A 170 -17.60 2.71 -4.36
N THR A 171 -18.51 2.52 -3.42
CA THR A 171 -18.28 1.80 -2.17
C THR A 171 -19.58 1.11 -1.76
N GLY A 172 -19.48 -0.04 -1.11
CA GLY A 172 -20.65 -0.76 -0.61
C GLY A 172 -20.51 -2.28 -0.63
N LEU A 173 -21.49 -2.94 -0.03
CA LEU A 173 -21.60 -4.39 -0.01
C LEU A 173 -21.89 -4.95 -1.41
N LEU A 174 -21.12 -5.95 -1.81
CA LEU A 174 -21.31 -6.68 -3.07
C LEU A 174 -21.88 -8.09 -2.85
N HIS A 175 -21.53 -8.75 -1.75
CA HIS A 175 -22.00 -10.11 -1.42
C HIS A 175 -21.90 -10.40 0.08
N GLY A 176 -22.88 -11.16 0.61
CA GLY A 176 -22.88 -11.62 1.99
C GLY A 176 -23.39 -10.56 2.98
N GLU A 177 -22.72 -10.44 4.11
CA GLU A 177 -23.09 -9.56 5.22
C GLU A 177 -22.31 -8.23 5.20
N GLU A 178 -22.93 -7.18 5.75
CA GLU A 178 -22.26 -5.89 5.99
C GLU A 178 -21.10 -6.05 6.99
N PRO A 179 -19.91 -5.46 6.74
CA PRO A 179 -18.82 -5.50 7.70
C PRO A 179 -19.22 -4.82 9.02
N PRO A 180 -18.81 -5.39 10.17
CA PRO A 180 -18.97 -4.72 11.45
C PRO A 180 -18.18 -3.41 11.45
N LYS A 181 -18.45 -2.54 12.42
CA LYS A 181 -17.72 -1.26 12.55
C LYS A 181 -16.21 -1.48 12.71
N LEU A 182 -15.83 -2.45 13.53
CA LEU A 182 -14.45 -2.85 13.73
C LEU A 182 -14.36 -4.38 13.65
N LEU A 183 -13.53 -4.88 12.74
CA LEU A 183 -13.28 -6.29 12.53
C LEU A 183 -11.87 -6.63 13.05
N PRO A 184 -11.72 -7.54 14.03
CA PRO A 184 -10.40 -7.98 14.47
C PRO A 184 -9.75 -8.90 13.42
N ILE A 185 -8.51 -8.60 13.07
CA ILE A 185 -7.62 -9.50 12.32
C ILE A 185 -6.42 -9.88 13.18
N ARG A 186 -5.72 -10.95 12.80
CA ARG A 186 -4.48 -11.38 13.44
C ARG A 186 -3.28 -11.14 12.53
N GLU A 187 -2.21 -10.65 13.12
CA GLU A 187 -0.91 -10.44 12.48
C GLU A 187 0.21 -10.70 13.48
N ASN A 188 1.06 -11.69 13.22
CA ASN A 188 2.19 -12.05 14.08
C ASN A 188 1.77 -12.21 15.55
N GLY A 189 0.65 -12.89 15.84
CA GLY A 189 0.13 -13.05 17.21
C GLY A 189 -0.36 -11.75 17.89
N VAL A 190 -0.61 -10.67 17.13
CA VAL A 190 -1.28 -9.45 17.61
C VAL A 190 -2.65 -9.35 16.94
N GLN A 191 -3.68 -9.00 17.71
CA GLN A 191 -5.00 -8.66 17.18
C GLN A 191 -5.08 -7.18 16.81
N ILE A 192 -5.65 -6.87 15.65
CA ILE A 192 -5.75 -5.50 15.12
C ILE A 192 -7.18 -5.27 14.62
N LEU A 193 -7.84 -4.24 15.13
CA LEU A 193 -9.16 -3.80 14.69
C LEU A 193 -9.06 -3.01 13.37
N VAL A 194 -9.83 -3.44 12.39
CA VAL A 194 -9.91 -2.87 11.04
C VAL A 194 -11.31 -2.29 10.82
N ASP A 195 -11.38 -1.06 10.32
CA ASP A 195 -12.62 -0.45 9.86
C ASP A 195 -12.69 -0.55 8.34
N ILE A 196 -13.45 -1.52 7.81
CA ILE A 196 -13.55 -1.74 6.35
C ILE A 196 -14.26 -0.58 5.65
N LYS A 197 -15.22 0.09 6.32
CA LYS A 197 -16.11 1.07 5.68
C LYS A 197 -15.49 2.46 5.63
N ASP A 198 -15.02 2.92 6.78
CA ASP A 198 -14.55 4.29 6.97
C ASP A 198 -13.02 4.37 7.15
N GLY A 199 -12.34 3.22 7.28
CA GLY A 199 -10.89 3.15 7.41
C GLY A 199 -10.13 3.56 6.14
N HIS A 200 -8.83 3.81 6.32
CA HIS A 200 -7.95 4.21 5.23
C HIS A 200 -7.72 3.05 4.23
N LYS A 201 -7.52 3.38 2.95
CA LYS A 201 -7.35 2.41 1.86
C LYS A 201 -8.57 1.48 1.73
N THR A 202 -8.40 0.19 2.04
CA THR A 202 -9.44 -0.84 2.11
C THR A 202 -9.91 -1.08 3.55
N GLY A 203 -9.27 -0.42 4.52
CA GLY A 203 -9.60 -0.45 5.94
C GLY A 203 -8.35 -0.39 6.84
N PHE A 204 -7.21 -0.93 6.38
CA PHE A 204 -5.97 -0.95 7.14
C PHE A 204 -4.71 -0.98 6.24
N TYR A 205 -3.54 -0.71 6.84
CA TYR A 205 -2.24 -0.70 6.16
C TYR A 205 -1.51 -2.04 6.32
N LEU A 206 -1.90 -3.02 5.51
CA LEU A 206 -1.27 -4.35 5.48
C LEU A 206 0.19 -4.32 4.95
N ASP A 207 0.54 -3.31 4.14
CA ASP A 207 1.88 -3.15 3.56
C ASP A 207 2.99 -2.89 4.58
N GLN A 208 2.64 -2.37 5.76
CA GLN A 208 3.57 -2.08 6.85
C GLN A 208 3.80 -3.26 7.82
N ARG A 209 3.28 -4.47 7.52
CA ARG A 209 3.38 -5.65 8.39
C ARG A 209 4.81 -5.95 8.83
N GLU A 210 5.72 -6.09 7.87
CA GLU A 210 7.13 -6.42 8.12
C GLU A 210 7.82 -5.29 8.91
N SER A 211 7.50 -4.03 8.59
CA SER A 211 7.99 -2.86 9.31
C SER A 211 7.55 -2.86 10.78
N ARG A 212 6.29 -3.21 11.06
CA ARG A 212 5.76 -3.31 12.43
C ARG A 212 6.48 -4.41 13.21
N LEU A 213 6.63 -5.58 12.61
CA LEU A 213 7.39 -6.66 13.22
C LEU A 213 8.85 -6.26 13.46
N ALA A 214 9.49 -5.61 12.50
CA ALA A 214 10.85 -5.11 12.64
C ALA A 214 11.00 -4.09 13.76
N ALA A 215 10.05 -3.16 13.89
CA ALA A 215 10.05 -2.16 14.96
C ALA A 215 10.13 -2.80 16.36
N SER A 216 9.49 -3.96 16.57
CA SER A 216 9.55 -4.67 17.86
C SER A 216 10.98 -5.04 18.31
N ARG A 217 11.91 -5.23 17.37
CA ARG A 217 13.32 -5.55 17.67
C ARG A 217 14.09 -4.36 18.23
N TYR A 218 13.59 -3.14 18.01
CA TYR A 218 14.29 -1.91 18.40
C TYR A 218 13.88 -1.37 19.77
N VAL A 219 12.78 -1.86 20.37
CA VAL A 219 12.05 -1.13 21.43
C VAL A 219 12.16 -1.69 22.85
N ASN A 220 12.77 -2.86 23.07
CA ASN A 220 12.84 -3.48 24.40
C ASN A 220 13.45 -2.53 25.44
N GLY A 221 12.69 -2.24 26.51
CA GLY A 221 13.09 -1.35 27.61
C GLY A 221 13.18 0.14 27.26
N LYS A 222 12.75 0.55 26.05
CA LYS A 222 12.94 1.91 25.53
C LYS A 222 11.68 2.77 25.56
N LYS A 223 11.86 4.10 25.58
CA LYS A 223 10.79 5.10 25.38
C LYS A 223 10.60 5.35 23.89
N VAL A 224 9.39 5.09 23.39
CA VAL A 224 9.04 5.11 21.96
C VAL A 224 8.08 6.25 21.66
N LEU A 225 8.33 6.99 20.59
CA LEU A 225 7.36 7.93 20.00
C LEU A 225 6.87 7.36 18.67
N ASN A 226 5.56 7.16 18.53
CA ASN A 226 4.91 6.69 17.31
C ASN A 226 4.12 7.84 16.69
N CYS A 227 4.71 8.49 15.69
CA CYS A 227 4.12 9.63 14.99
C CYS A 227 3.23 9.15 13.84
N PHE A 228 2.10 9.86 13.64
CA PHE A 228 1.09 9.49 12.65
C PHE A 228 0.58 8.06 12.90
N CYS A 229 0.29 7.76 14.17
CA CYS A 229 0.09 6.38 14.62
C CYS A 229 -1.14 5.69 14.02
N TYR A 230 -2.08 6.46 13.44
CA TYR A 230 -3.37 5.97 12.98
C TYR A 230 -4.04 5.14 14.08
N THR A 231 -4.46 3.91 13.79
CA THR A 231 -5.07 2.97 14.74
C THR A 231 -4.05 2.25 15.64
N GLY A 232 -2.82 2.78 15.75
CA GLY A 232 -1.85 2.39 16.77
C GLY A 232 -1.04 1.13 16.49
N ALA A 233 -1.07 0.58 15.28
CA ALA A 233 -0.50 -0.73 15.01
C ALA A 233 1.02 -0.83 15.32
N PHE A 234 1.82 0.19 14.98
CA PHE A 234 3.22 0.25 15.41
C PHE A 234 3.37 0.30 16.94
N GLY A 235 2.46 0.99 17.63
CA GLY A 235 2.41 1.02 19.09
C GLY A 235 2.12 -0.34 19.73
N LEU A 236 1.25 -1.15 19.12
CA LEU A 236 1.01 -2.54 19.55
C LEU A 236 2.28 -3.38 19.47
N PHE A 237 3.03 -3.25 18.38
CA PHE A 237 4.30 -3.96 18.22
C PHE A 237 5.41 -3.42 19.13
N ALA A 238 5.36 -2.14 19.51
CA ALA A 238 6.22 -1.58 20.55
C ALA A 238 5.91 -2.20 21.93
N LEU A 239 4.63 -2.31 22.30
CA LEU A 239 4.19 -2.95 23.54
C LEU A 239 4.54 -4.44 23.56
N LYS A 240 4.28 -5.16 22.46
CA LYS A 240 4.70 -6.56 22.27
C LYS A 240 6.22 -6.72 22.38
N GLY A 241 6.99 -5.77 21.83
CA GLY A 241 8.45 -5.70 21.92
C GLY A 241 8.98 -5.27 23.29
N ASN A 242 8.12 -5.22 24.32
CA ASN A 242 8.46 -4.85 25.69
C ASN A 242 9.07 -3.45 25.83
N CYS A 243 8.51 -2.45 25.13
CA CYS A 243 8.88 -1.06 25.37
C CYS A 243 8.60 -0.63 26.82
N LYS A 244 9.39 0.32 27.31
CA LYS A 244 9.15 0.97 28.61
C LYS A 244 7.89 1.82 28.55
N GLN A 245 7.72 2.58 27.47
CA GLN A 245 6.57 3.43 27.20
C GLN A 245 6.47 3.67 25.69
N VAL A 246 5.26 3.79 25.16
CA VAL A 246 4.98 4.27 23.82
C VAL A 246 4.00 5.43 23.83
N VAL A 247 4.35 6.53 23.16
CA VAL A 247 3.48 7.69 22.94
C VAL A 247 2.96 7.62 21.51
N ASN A 248 1.66 7.38 21.34
CA ASN A 248 0.99 7.33 20.04
C ASN A 248 0.40 8.70 19.72
N VAL A 249 0.78 9.29 18.59
CA VAL A 249 0.37 10.64 18.20
C VAL A 249 -0.35 10.61 16.87
N ASP A 250 -1.56 11.16 16.84
CA ASP A 250 -2.34 11.36 15.62
C ASP A 250 -3.23 12.60 15.72
N VAL A 251 -3.67 13.14 14.59
CA VAL A 251 -4.64 14.24 14.56
C VAL A 251 -6.08 13.74 14.77
N SER A 252 -6.33 12.45 14.49
CA SER A 252 -7.66 11.84 14.52
C SER A 252 -7.96 11.22 15.89
N GLN A 253 -8.86 11.83 16.66
CA GLN A 253 -9.37 11.22 17.91
C GLN A 253 -10.00 9.83 17.67
N PRO A 254 -10.85 9.64 16.64
CA PRO A 254 -11.39 8.31 16.36
C PRO A 254 -10.32 7.25 16.11
N ALA A 255 -9.21 7.60 15.45
CA ALA A 255 -8.10 6.66 15.24
C ALA A 255 -7.38 6.33 16.55
N LEU A 256 -7.18 7.32 17.43
CA LEU A 256 -6.60 7.12 18.77
C LEU A 256 -7.51 6.28 19.68
N ASP A 257 -8.83 6.42 19.56
CA ASP A 257 -9.78 5.60 20.32
C ASP A 257 -9.75 4.14 19.88
N ILE A 258 -9.56 3.87 18.57
CA ILE A 258 -9.31 2.51 18.07
C ILE A 258 -7.93 2.02 18.51
N ALA A 259 -6.91 2.87 18.52
CA ALA A 259 -5.57 2.52 19.01
C ALA A 259 -5.58 2.08 20.47
N ARG A 260 -6.39 2.75 21.32
CA ARG A 260 -6.62 2.36 22.71
C ARG A 260 -7.32 1.00 22.80
N GLN A 261 -8.41 0.81 22.07
CA GLN A 261 -9.14 -0.47 22.02
C GLN A 261 -8.25 -1.63 21.53
N ASN A 262 -7.35 -1.36 20.57
CA ASN A 262 -6.39 -2.35 20.11
C ASN A 262 -5.42 -2.77 21.22
N ALA A 263 -4.91 -1.83 22.02
CA ALA A 263 -4.00 -2.16 23.12
C ALA A 263 -4.72 -2.98 24.20
N GLU A 264 -5.96 -2.61 24.53
CA GLU A 264 -6.83 -3.32 25.47
C GLU A 264 -7.18 -4.74 24.98
N LEU A 265 -7.53 -4.89 23.70
CA LEU A 265 -7.86 -6.17 23.06
C LEU A 265 -6.73 -7.21 23.17
N ASN A 266 -5.48 -6.74 23.16
CA ASN A 266 -4.30 -7.60 23.30
C ASN A 266 -3.87 -7.79 24.76
N GLY A 267 -4.57 -7.19 25.73
CA GLY A 267 -4.21 -7.26 27.14
C GLY A 267 -2.89 -6.56 27.48
N PHE A 268 -2.46 -5.58 26.68
CA PHE A 268 -1.26 -4.82 26.99
C PHE A 268 -1.49 -3.88 28.18
N ASP A 269 -0.41 -3.64 28.94
CA ASP A 269 -0.44 -2.73 30.07
C ASP A 269 -0.58 -1.27 29.61
N MET A 270 -1.78 -0.73 29.84
CA MET A 270 -2.17 0.62 29.43
C MET A 270 -1.38 1.72 30.14
N SER A 271 -0.72 1.46 31.27
CA SER A 271 0.15 2.44 31.92
C SER A 271 1.40 2.77 31.08
N ARG A 272 1.74 1.90 30.12
CA ARG A 272 2.87 2.09 29.19
C ARG A 272 2.45 2.72 27.85
N ALA A 273 1.16 2.99 27.64
CA ALA A 273 0.64 3.50 26.37
C ALA A 273 -0.05 4.87 26.54
N GLU A 274 0.49 5.88 25.87
CA GLU A 274 -0.09 7.21 25.81
C GLU A 274 -0.69 7.47 24.43
N PHE A 275 -1.77 8.24 24.37
CA PHE A 275 -2.51 8.57 23.14
C PHE A 275 -2.73 10.08 23.10
N VAL A 276 -1.99 10.77 22.24
CA VAL A 276 -1.94 12.23 22.17
C VAL A 276 -2.55 12.72 20.87
N ARG A 277 -3.65 13.48 20.98
CA ARG A 277 -4.26 14.13 19.82
C ARG A 277 -3.55 15.45 19.52
N ALA A 278 -2.70 15.46 18.50
CA ALA A 278 -1.97 16.66 18.11
C ALA A 278 -1.57 16.65 16.64
N ASP A 279 -1.36 17.84 16.07
CA ASP A 279 -0.57 17.97 14.85
C ASP A 279 0.88 17.54 15.15
N VAL A 280 1.37 16.55 14.41
CA VAL A 280 2.67 15.94 14.68
C VAL A 280 3.80 16.97 14.53
N PHE A 281 3.77 17.82 13.50
CA PHE A 281 4.81 18.84 13.32
C PHE A 281 4.85 19.83 14.48
N LYS A 282 3.68 20.24 14.99
CA LYS A 282 3.58 21.11 16.15
C LYS A 282 4.11 20.42 17.40
N LEU A 283 3.65 19.19 17.68
CA LEU A 283 4.05 18.44 18.86
C LEU A 283 5.56 18.16 18.90
N LEU A 284 6.17 17.79 17.76
CA LEU A 284 7.62 17.57 17.71
C LEU A 284 8.42 18.85 18.03
N ARG A 285 7.92 20.03 17.62
CA ARG A 285 8.55 21.32 17.97
C ARG A 285 8.38 21.62 19.46
N GLU A 286 7.20 21.39 20.02
CA GLU A 286 6.92 21.55 21.45
C GLU A 286 7.82 20.62 22.30
N TYR A 287 7.91 19.34 21.96
CA TYR A 287 8.82 18.38 22.60
C TYR A 287 10.28 18.80 22.49
N ARG A 288 10.69 19.37 21.35
CA ARG A 288 12.06 19.84 21.17
C ARG A 288 12.35 21.03 22.09
N GLU A 289 11.41 21.96 22.22
CA GLU A 289 11.52 23.12 23.12
C GLU A 289 11.53 22.70 24.60
N GLN A 290 10.78 21.66 24.95
CA GLN A 290 10.75 21.06 26.29
C GLN A 290 12.00 20.21 26.60
N GLY A 291 12.84 19.93 25.60
CA GLY A 291 14.00 19.05 25.76
C GLY A 291 13.65 17.57 25.90
N GLU A 292 12.43 17.18 25.50
CA GLU A 292 11.99 15.79 25.53
C GLU A 292 12.89 14.90 24.65
N LYS A 293 13.07 13.66 25.10
CA LYS A 293 13.89 12.66 24.42
C LYS A 293 13.22 11.31 24.35
N PHE A 294 13.53 10.61 23.27
CA PHE A 294 13.08 9.26 22.98
C PHE A 294 14.26 8.39 22.53
N ASP A 295 14.14 7.08 22.72
CA ASP A 295 15.15 6.13 22.27
C ASP A 295 14.80 5.53 20.91
N VAL A 296 13.50 5.49 20.58
CA VAL A 296 13.00 5.09 19.27
C VAL A 296 11.90 6.04 18.82
N ILE A 297 11.97 6.49 17.57
CA ILE A 297 10.89 7.27 16.94
C ILE A 297 10.45 6.53 15.68
N ILE A 298 9.15 6.32 15.53
CA ILE A 298 8.50 5.76 14.34
C ILE A 298 7.83 6.91 13.61
N MET A 299 8.11 7.03 12.31
CA MET A 299 7.70 8.14 11.47
C MET A 299 7.10 7.64 10.16
N ASP A 300 5.77 7.49 10.12
CA ASP A 300 5.02 7.04 8.94
C ASP A 300 4.00 8.09 8.45
N PRO A 301 4.46 9.22 7.90
CA PRO A 301 3.57 10.32 7.51
C PRO A 301 2.69 9.96 6.29
N PRO A 302 1.58 10.68 6.07
CA PRO A 302 0.81 10.55 4.84
C PRO A 302 1.63 10.96 3.61
N LYS A 303 1.13 10.62 2.41
CA LYS A 303 1.80 10.97 1.14
C LYS A 303 1.88 12.48 0.97
N PHE A 304 3.09 13.04 1.02
CA PHE A 304 3.32 14.46 0.67
C PHE A 304 3.46 14.71 -0.85
N ILE A 305 3.54 13.66 -1.67
CA ILE A 305 3.77 13.78 -3.12
C ILE A 305 2.75 12.93 -3.87
N GLU A 306 1.83 13.58 -4.58
CA GLU A 306 0.85 12.90 -5.44
C GLU A 306 1.18 12.99 -6.92
N ASN A 307 1.90 14.04 -7.32
CA ASN A 307 2.30 14.28 -8.70
C ASN A 307 3.71 14.88 -8.81
N LYS A 308 4.28 14.86 -10.01
CA LYS A 308 5.66 15.32 -10.26
C LYS A 308 5.89 16.78 -9.87
N GLY A 309 4.88 17.65 -9.97
CA GLY A 309 5.00 19.06 -9.60
C GLY A 309 5.17 19.29 -8.10
N GLN A 310 4.71 18.37 -7.27
CA GLN A 310 4.81 18.46 -5.81
C GLN A 310 6.11 17.86 -5.25
N LEU A 311 6.94 17.22 -6.08
CA LEU A 311 8.14 16.48 -5.63
C LEU A 311 9.04 17.34 -4.74
N ALA A 312 9.43 18.53 -5.20
CA ALA A 312 10.31 19.42 -4.44
C ALA A 312 9.70 19.88 -3.10
N GLY A 313 8.40 20.18 -3.08
CA GLY A 313 7.68 20.56 -1.86
C GLY A 313 7.59 19.40 -0.86
N GLY A 314 7.22 18.22 -1.33
CA GLY A 314 7.15 17.03 -0.50
C GLY A 314 8.51 16.61 0.06
N CYS A 315 9.59 16.72 -0.72
CA CYS A 315 10.95 16.46 -0.23
C CYS A 315 11.32 17.36 0.95
N ARG A 316 10.94 18.64 0.93
CA ARG A 316 11.15 19.56 2.08
C ARG A 316 10.35 19.12 3.30
N GLY A 317 9.08 18.75 3.13
CA GLY A 317 8.26 18.24 4.23
C GLY A 317 8.85 16.98 4.89
N TYR A 318 9.35 16.04 4.07
CA TYR A 318 10.06 14.85 4.57
C TYR A 318 11.38 15.21 5.26
N LYS A 319 12.15 16.18 4.76
CA LYS A 319 13.37 16.65 5.41
C LYS A 319 13.05 17.22 6.80
N ASP A 320 12.10 18.13 6.87
CA ASP A 320 11.75 18.86 8.10
C ASP A 320 11.27 17.91 9.21
N ILE A 321 10.38 16.97 8.89
CA ILE A 321 9.83 16.05 9.89
C ILE A 321 10.90 15.08 10.42
N ASN A 322 11.78 14.58 9.55
CA ASN A 322 12.86 13.68 9.95
C ASN A 322 13.96 14.42 10.73
N MET A 323 14.25 15.67 10.38
CA MET A 323 15.17 16.52 11.14
C MET A 323 14.67 16.72 12.58
N LEU A 324 13.37 17.06 12.75
CA LEU A 324 12.77 17.20 14.08
C LEU A 324 12.84 15.89 14.88
N ALA A 325 12.54 14.75 14.25
CA ALA A 325 12.65 13.45 14.89
C ALA A 325 14.09 13.17 15.36
N MET A 326 15.10 13.39 14.51
CA MET A 326 16.51 13.20 14.87
C MET A 326 16.95 14.12 16.03
N GLN A 327 16.40 15.33 16.13
CA GLN A 327 16.67 16.25 17.25
C GLN A 327 16.09 15.74 18.58
N LEU A 328 15.07 14.89 18.55
CA LEU A 328 14.40 14.31 19.73
C LEU A 328 14.97 12.96 20.15
N LEU A 329 15.89 12.38 19.38
CA LEU A 329 16.54 11.12 19.75
C LEU A 329 17.66 11.31 20.77
N ASN A 330 17.76 10.36 21.70
CA ASN A 330 18.96 10.14 22.52
C ASN A 330 20.15 9.68 21.64
N PRO A 331 21.41 9.88 22.07
CA PRO A 331 22.56 9.22 21.46
C PRO A 331 22.36 7.69 21.44
N GLY A 332 22.62 7.05 20.29
CA GLY A 332 22.31 5.64 20.07
C GLY A 332 20.83 5.34 19.75
N GLY A 333 19.95 6.35 19.79
CA GLY A 333 18.53 6.22 19.47
C GLY A 333 18.29 5.90 18.00
N THR A 334 17.13 5.32 17.68
CA THR A 334 16.79 4.85 16.32
C THR A 334 15.54 5.53 15.77
N LEU A 335 15.64 6.09 14.57
CA LEU A 335 14.52 6.57 13.77
C LEU A 335 14.10 5.49 12.77
N LEU A 336 12.86 5.02 12.85
CA LEU A 336 12.23 4.15 11.85
C LEU A 336 11.31 5.03 11.01
N THR A 337 11.71 5.36 9.78
CA THR A 337 11.02 6.37 8.96
C THR A 337 10.64 5.84 7.59
N TYR A 338 9.47 6.25 7.09
CA TYR A 338 8.84 5.68 5.91
C TYR A 338 8.33 6.75 4.93
N SER A 339 8.18 6.33 3.68
CA SER A 339 7.48 7.05 2.62
C SER A 339 6.74 6.05 1.72
N CYS A 340 5.48 6.36 1.39
CA CYS A 340 4.68 5.58 0.43
C CYS A 340 4.42 6.34 -0.88
N SER A 341 5.20 7.40 -1.15
CA SER A 341 5.13 8.19 -2.38
C SER A 341 5.81 7.44 -3.54
N GLY A 342 5.04 6.93 -4.50
CA GLY A 342 5.59 6.17 -5.64
C GLY A 342 6.51 6.97 -6.57
N LEU A 343 6.47 8.30 -6.52
CA LEU A 343 7.40 9.19 -7.23
C LEU A 343 8.72 9.41 -6.48
N MET A 344 8.82 8.95 -5.23
CA MET A 344 10.02 9.05 -4.41
C MET A 344 10.80 7.73 -4.49
N GLU A 345 11.88 7.74 -5.26
CA GLU A 345 12.82 6.63 -5.31
C GLU A 345 13.54 6.45 -3.97
N SER A 346 13.95 5.21 -3.66
CA SER A 346 14.62 4.89 -2.39
C SER A 346 15.88 5.73 -2.18
N GLY A 347 16.70 5.90 -3.23
CA GLY A 347 17.93 6.68 -3.17
C GLY A 347 17.68 8.17 -2.93
N LEU A 348 16.57 8.71 -3.44
CA LEU A 348 16.19 10.09 -3.15
C LEU A 348 15.74 10.24 -1.68
N PHE A 349 14.93 9.32 -1.16
CA PHE A 349 14.53 9.34 0.25
C PHE A 349 15.74 9.25 1.19
N GLN A 350 16.70 8.37 0.89
CA GLN A 350 17.93 8.25 1.67
C GLN A 350 18.73 9.55 1.71
N LYS A 351 18.85 10.27 0.59
CA LYS A 351 19.50 11.59 0.53
C LYS A 351 18.77 12.64 1.38
N ILE A 352 17.43 12.64 1.35
CA ILE A 352 16.62 13.53 2.20
C ILE A 352 16.91 13.28 3.69
N LEU A 353 17.04 12.01 4.09
CA LEU A 353 17.37 11.65 5.47
C LEU A 353 18.80 12.07 5.84
N ALA A 354 19.76 11.95 4.92
CA ALA A 354 21.12 12.44 5.14
C ALA A 354 21.15 13.98 5.31
N ASP A 355 20.43 14.72 4.46
CA ASP A 355 20.30 16.17 4.58
C ASP A 355 19.60 16.58 5.89
N ALA A 356 18.59 15.82 6.32
CA ALA A 356 17.91 16.05 7.60
C ALA A 356 18.86 15.84 8.79
N ALA A 357 19.73 14.84 8.73
CA ALA A 357 20.73 14.58 9.77
C ALA A 357 21.77 15.71 9.88
N LEU A 358 22.25 16.21 8.73
CA LEU A 358 23.16 17.37 8.67
C LEU A 358 22.56 18.61 9.36
N ASP A 359 21.31 18.95 9.01
CA ASP A 359 20.63 20.11 9.61
C ASP A 359 20.25 19.87 11.07
N ALA A 360 19.99 18.61 11.46
CA ALA A 360 19.81 18.22 12.85
C ALA A 360 21.13 18.26 13.67
N LYS A 361 22.28 18.45 13.01
CA LYS A 361 23.63 18.36 13.58
C LYS A 361 23.87 17.02 14.28
N ARG A 362 23.43 15.94 13.63
CA ARG A 362 23.58 14.56 14.09
C ARG A 362 24.26 13.73 13.02
N GLU A 363 25.11 12.80 13.44
CA GLU A 363 25.59 11.74 12.57
C GLU A 363 24.64 10.55 12.67
N VAL A 364 24.31 9.93 11.53
CA VAL A 364 23.37 8.80 11.47
C VAL A 364 23.91 7.66 10.63
N GLN A 365 23.62 6.43 11.05
CA GLN A 365 23.90 5.21 10.31
C GLN A 365 22.59 4.61 9.80
N PHE A 366 22.53 4.27 8.50
CA PHE A 366 21.45 3.45 7.96
C PHE A 366 21.73 1.98 8.30
N VAL A 367 20.90 1.38 9.14
CA VAL A 367 21.13 0.01 9.68
C VAL A 367 20.21 -1.04 9.08
N GLU A 368 19.04 -0.64 8.60
CA GLU A 368 18.08 -1.53 7.94
C GLU A 368 17.29 -0.72 6.89
N GLN A 369 16.86 -1.40 5.83
CA GLN A 369 15.98 -0.84 4.80
C GLN A 369 14.69 -1.65 4.76
N PHE A 370 13.56 -0.95 4.73
CA PHE A 370 12.22 -1.55 4.73
C PHE A 370 11.52 -1.34 3.39
N THR A 371 10.70 -2.30 3.02
CA THR A 371 9.81 -2.27 1.85
C THR A 371 8.44 -2.81 2.23
N GLN A 372 7.49 -2.71 1.30
CA GLN A 372 6.17 -3.32 1.44
C GLN A 372 6.25 -4.82 1.73
N ALA A 373 5.29 -5.32 2.51
CA ALA A 373 5.20 -6.71 2.93
C ALA A 373 5.09 -7.72 1.78
N ALA A 374 5.37 -8.99 2.06
CA ALA A 374 5.45 -10.05 1.07
C ALA A 374 4.14 -10.34 0.31
N ASP A 375 2.99 -9.98 0.88
CA ASP A 375 1.67 -10.02 0.24
C ASP A 375 1.42 -8.84 -0.71
N HIS A 376 2.37 -7.89 -0.80
CA HIS A 376 2.41 -6.79 -1.77
C HIS A 376 3.58 -6.97 -2.75
N PRO A 377 3.64 -8.07 -3.51
CA PRO A 377 4.76 -8.39 -4.37
C PRO A 377 4.98 -7.30 -5.43
N VAL A 378 6.22 -7.21 -5.91
CA VAL A 378 6.58 -6.37 -7.04
C VAL A 378 6.97 -7.29 -8.18
N LEU A 379 6.17 -7.30 -9.24
CA LEU A 379 6.50 -8.07 -10.43
C LEU A 379 7.75 -7.50 -11.09
N SER A 380 8.66 -8.38 -11.50
CA SER A 380 9.95 -7.99 -12.10
C SER A 380 9.82 -7.15 -13.36
N THR A 381 8.69 -7.29 -14.08
CA THR A 381 8.38 -6.52 -15.29
C THR A 381 7.60 -5.23 -15.00
N TYR A 382 7.35 -4.92 -13.72
CA TYR A 382 6.63 -3.74 -13.23
C TYR A 382 7.29 -3.16 -11.95
N PRO A 383 8.49 -2.57 -12.07
CA PRO A 383 9.22 -2.01 -10.93
C PRO A 383 8.48 -0.86 -10.24
N GLU A 384 7.59 -0.16 -10.93
CA GLU A 384 6.75 0.91 -10.37
C GLU A 384 5.80 0.41 -9.26
N GLY A 385 5.58 -0.91 -9.17
CA GLY A 385 4.85 -1.53 -8.08
C GLY A 385 5.55 -1.40 -6.71
N LEU A 386 6.84 -1.09 -6.69
CA LEU A 386 7.59 -0.82 -5.46
C LEU A 386 7.35 0.62 -5.00
N TYR A 387 6.33 0.86 -4.17
CA TYR A 387 5.96 2.20 -3.72
C TYR A 387 6.36 2.52 -2.28
N LEU A 388 6.44 1.53 -1.39
CA LEU A 388 6.84 1.75 0.01
C LEU A 388 8.36 1.77 0.14
N LYS A 389 8.89 2.73 0.90
CA LYS A 389 10.30 2.85 1.28
C LYS A 389 10.37 3.13 2.77
N GLY A 390 11.32 2.52 3.46
CA GLY A 390 11.64 2.89 4.83
C GLY A 390 13.08 2.61 5.19
N PHE A 391 13.55 3.25 6.25
CA PHE A 391 14.88 3.04 6.80
C PHE A 391 14.85 3.04 8.32
N ALA A 392 15.71 2.23 8.92
CA ALA A 392 16.15 2.39 10.29
C ALA A 392 17.45 3.21 10.30
N CYS A 393 17.42 4.36 10.96
CA CYS A 393 18.54 5.28 11.10
C CYS A 393 18.95 5.36 12.57
N ARG A 394 20.16 4.94 12.92
CA ARG A 394 20.71 5.07 14.27
C ARG A 394 21.47 6.38 14.40
N VAL A 395 21.13 7.21 15.38
CA VAL A 395 21.88 8.43 15.73
C VAL A 395 23.12 8.03 16.53
N ILE A 396 24.29 8.55 16.16
CA ILE A 396 25.56 8.32 16.86
C ILE A 396 25.74 9.34 17.98
#